data_AF-A0A517Z5B5-F1
#
_entry.id   AF-A0A517Z5B5-F1
#
_cell.length_a   1.000
_cell.length_b   1.000
_cell.length_c   1.000
_cell.angle_alpha   90.00
_cell.angle_beta   90.00
_cell.angle_gamma   90.00
#
_symmetry.space_group_name_H-M   'P 1'
#
loop_
_entity.id
_entity.type
_entity.pdbx_description
1 polymer ?
#
loop_
_entity_poly.entity_id
_entity_poly.type
_entity_poly.pdbx_seq_one_letter_code
_entity_poly.pdbx_strand_id
1 'polypeptide(L)'
;MTEPRNRVVVVEDTKQDRRTLLNQLTRYHVCEPEDILGAPETYDAALAMLDAHATAIRLVFLDLNIPRNEQEASSEDFGGRLLDHIHALNARSDVRIRVIVVSGQDTAIGWSAERMLKSFPDTLVGIAEKRSIDRSLVEQLQKLDRDPLRDALCELQSDIVGFYDTVFDPTARIRERLADACSIAIRLLRNEMDHFLDKLGASEPLADDLPSLIKQVRNRFAKQTIKRRDGREFEDRFVSAAAIEHGTWEAFLWRGTMVEHLYTLNAYRNDYVHVKAKPFESNRDKADTWEIPTATLQSVKNGERLGQVIELIVGELLEWYLPWHEQVYLPWTENQRGGAS
;
A
#
# COMPACT_ATOMS: atom_id res chain seq x y z
N MET A 1 -15.70 14.20 -13.78
CA MET A 1 -16.35 14.04 -12.47
C MET A 1 -15.38 13.26 -11.62
N THR A 2 -14.75 13.91 -10.66
CA THR A 2 -13.85 13.28 -9.69
C THR A 2 -14.68 12.40 -8.76
N GLU A 3 -14.35 11.10 -8.67
CA GLU A 3 -14.99 10.23 -7.68
C GLU A 3 -14.80 10.79 -6.26
N PRO A 4 -15.80 10.65 -5.39
CA PRO A 4 -15.74 11.19 -4.04
C PRO A 4 -14.59 10.55 -3.24
N ARG A 5 -13.78 11.42 -2.62
CA ARG A 5 -12.46 11.06 -2.08
C ARG A 5 -12.51 10.12 -0.87
N ASN A 6 -13.60 10.07 -0.11
CA ASN A 6 -13.76 9.16 1.03
C ASN A 6 -15.24 8.81 1.21
N ARG A 7 -15.66 7.60 0.84
CA ARG A 7 -17.00 7.12 1.20
C ARG A 7 -17.01 6.68 2.67
N VAL A 8 -17.80 7.37 3.48
CA VAL A 8 -17.77 7.29 4.94
C VAL A 8 -19.00 6.57 5.49
N VAL A 9 -18.80 5.78 6.53
CA VAL A 9 -19.88 5.26 7.39
C VAL A 9 -19.67 5.76 8.82
N VAL A 10 -20.76 6.17 9.48
CA VAL A 10 -20.73 6.64 10.88
C VAL A 10 -21.61 5.75 11.74
N VAL A 11 -21.00 4.87 12.53
CA VAL A 11 -21.69 3.94 13.42
C VAL A 11 -21.80 4.59 14.81
N GLU A 12 -22.99 5.09 15.15
CA GLU A 12 -23.24 5.86 16.37
C GLU A 12 -24.73 5.81 16.73
N ASP A 13 -25.02 5.29 17.93
CA ASP A 13 -26.38 5.08 18.41
C ASP A 13 -27.02 6.39 18.88
N THR A 14 -26.21 7.29 19.44
CA THR A 14 -26.69 8.52 20.05
C THR A 14 -26.84 9.62 19.01
N LYS A 15 -28.09 10.04 18.74
CA LYS A 15 -28.40 11.07 17.73
C LYS A 15 -27.60 12.37 17.90
N GLN A 16 -27.34 12.78 19.14
CA GLN A 16 -26.57 13.99 19.45
C GLN A 16 -25.09 13.83 19.10
N ASP A 17 -24.48 12.71 19.48
CA ASP A 17 -23.08 12.42 19.19
C ASP A 17 -22.87 12.25 17.69
N ARG A 18 -23.79 11.56 17.02
CA ARG A 18 -23.79 11.39 15.57
C ARG A 18 -23.84 12.73 14.86
N ARG A 19 -24.76 13.61 15.26
CA ARG A 19 -24.87 14.95 14.69
C ARG A 19 -23.60 15.76 14.93
N THR A 20 -23.01 15.66 16.12
CA THR A 20 -21.75 16.33 16.45
C THR A 20 -20.63 15.85 15.53
N LEU A 21 -20.46 14.55 15.39
CA LEU A 21 -19.45 13.95 14.55
C LEU A 21 -19.63 14.34 13.08
N LEU A 22 -20.85 14.22 12.54
CA LEU A 22 -21.17 14.62 11.16
C LEU A 22 -20.84 16.10 10.90
N ASN A 23 -21.19 17.00 11.82
CA ASN A 23 -20.84 18.41 11.70
C ASN A 23 -19.32 18.63 11.66
N GLN A 24 -18.56 17.87 12.46
CA GLN A 24 -17.10 17.97 12.46
C GLN A 24 -16.51 17.43 11.15
N LEU A 25 -17.02 16.31 10.61
CA LEU A 25 -16.56 15.77 9.32
C LEU A 25 -16.75 16.78 8.19
N THR A 26 -17.88 17.47 8.14
CA THR A 26 -18.12 18.56 7.18
C THR A 26 -17.19 19.75 7.45
N ARG A 27 -17.02 20.16 8.72
CA ARG A 27 -16.16 21.29 9.10
C ARG A 27 -14.69 21.08 8.72
N TYR A 28 -14.19 19.85 8.84
CA TYR A 28 -12.82 19.50 8.50
C TYR A 28 -12.66 19.05 7.04
N HIS A 29 -13.69 19.18 6.21
CA HIS A 29 -13.68 18.77 4.80
C HIS A 29 -13.24 17.30 4.59
N VAL A 30 -13.57 16.43 5.54
CA VAL A 30 -13.24 14.99 5.46
C VAL A 30 -14.09 14.31 4.39
N CYS A 31 -15.37 14.68 4.33
CA CYS A 31 -16.34 14.18 3.38
C CYS A 31 -17.46 15.21 3.18
N GLU A 32 -18.00 15.27 1.97
CA GLU A 32 -19.24 16.02 1.72
C GLU A 32 -20.45 15.19 2.20
N PRO A 33 -21.63 15.80 2.45
CA PRO A 33 -22.81 15.06 2.92
C PRO A 33 -23.21 13.89 2.00
N GLU A 34 -22.97 14.02 0.71
CA GLU A 34 -23.20 13.00 -0.33
C GLU A 34 -22.24 11.81 -0.29
N ASP A 35 -21.12 11.95 0.42
CA ASP A 35 -20.11 10.90 0.57
C ASP A 35 -20.39 9.98 1.76
N ILE A 36 -21.38 10.33 2.58
CA ILE A 36 -21.84 9.51 3.71
C ILE A 36 -22.75 8.41 3.18
N LEU A 37 -22.24 7.19 3.13
CA LEU A 37 -22.99 6.02 2.67
C LEU A 37 -24.10 5.60 3.64
N GLY A 38 -23.90 5.87 4.92
CA GLY A 38 -24.89 5.60 5.93
C GLY A 38 -24.40 5.89 7.34
N ALA A 39 -25.36 5.92 8.26
CA ALA A 39 -25.08 6.16 9.66
C ALA A 39 -25.89 5.21 10.56
N PRO A 40 -25.54 3.91 10.56
CA PRO A 40 -26.28 2.89 11.29
C PRO A 40 -26.18 3.12 12.81
N GLU A 41 -27.28 2.86 13.52
CA GLU A 41 -27.41 3.09 14.97
C GLU A 41 -27.18 1.79 15.78
N THR A 42 -27.11 0.65 15.12
CA THR A 42 -27.06 -0.68 15.75
C THR A 42 -26.02 -1.58 15.10
N TYR A 43 -25.56 -2.58 15.84
CA TYR A 43 -24.63 -3.61 15.35
C TYR A 43 -25.15 -4.31 14.09
N ASP A 44 -26.39 -4.83 14.12
CA ASP A 44 -26.95 -5.61 13.02
C ASP A 44 -27.07 -4.76 11.73
N ALA A 45 -27.45 -3.48 11.87
CA ALA A 45 -27.53 -2.57 10.75
C ALA A 45 -26.15 -2.19 10.19
N ALA A 46 -25.17 -1.98 11.06
CA ALA A 46 -23.80 -1.70 10.65
C ALA A 46 -23.15 -2.89 9.92
N LEU A 47 -23.35 -4.10 10.45
CA LEU A 47 -22.85 -5.33 9.85
C LEU A 47 -23.41 -5.54 8.44
N ALA A 48 -24.72 -5.43 8.27
CA ALA A 48 -25.38 -5.57 6.97
C ALA A 48 -24.88 -4.53 5.95
N MET A 49 -24.64 -3.29 6.40
CA MET A 49 -24.11 -2.22 5.55
C MET A 49 -22.66 -2.48 5.14
N LEU A 50 -21.80 -2.92 6.07
CA LEU A 50 -20.42 -3.26 5.79
C LEU A 50 -20.33 -4.40 4.78
N ASP A 51 -21.13 -5.46 4.95
CA ASP A 51 -21.12 -6.60 4.03
C ASP A 51 -21.62 -6.23 2.62
N ALA A 52 -22.64 -5.38 2.53
CA ALA A 52 -23.22 -4.96 1.25
C ALA A 52 -22.30 -3.99 0.48
N HIS A 53 -21.49 -3.20 1.18
CA HIS A 53 -20.76 -2.07 0.60
C HIS A 53 -19.25 -2.06 0.91
N ALA A 54 -18.68 -3.18 1.37
CA ALA A 54 -17.28 -3.27 1.82
C ALA A 54 -16.26 -2.65 0.84
N THR A 55 -16.42 -2.90 -0.47
CA THR A 55 -15.51 -2.40 -1.51
C THR A 55 -15.64 -0.91 -1.78
N ALA A 56 -16.76 -0.30 -1.40
CA ALA A 56 -17.03 1.12 -1.58
C ALA A 56 -16.62 1.94 -0.35
N ILE A 57 -16.68 1.37 0.85
CA ILE A 57 -16.38 2.07 2.11
C ILE A 57 -14.87 2.28 2.23
N ARG A 58 -14.45 3.50 2.61
CA ARG A 58 -13.04 3.84 2.85
C ARG A 58 -12.75 4.15 4.31
N LEU A 59 -13.73 4.73 5.00
CA LEU A 59 -13.58 5.20 6.37
C LEU A 59 -14.82 4.89 7.20
N VAL A 60 -14.59 4.33 8.38
CA VAL A 60 -15.63 4.08 9.39
C VAL A 60 -15.30 4.85 10.65
N PHE A 61 -16.25 5.64 11.13
CA PHE A 61 -16.25 6.14 12.50
C PHE A 61 -17.09 5.21 13.35
N LEU A 62 -16.51 4.67 14.42
CA LEU A 62 -17.11 3.57 15.17
C LEU A 62 -17.19 3.92 16.66
N ASP A 63 -18.40 4.05 17.19
CA ASP A 63 -18.59 3.93 18.64
C ASP A 63 -18.46 2.45 19.05
N LEU A 64 -17.74 2.19 20.14
CA LEU A 64 -17.62 0.86 20.72
C LEU A 64 -18.90 0.44 21.46
N ASN A 65 -19.65 1.41 21.98
CA ASN A 65 -20.80 1.19 22.85
C ASN A 65 -22.12 1.29 22.08
N ILE A 66 -22.32 0.43 21.08
CA ILE A 66 -23.57 0.38 20.32
C ILE A 66 -24.47 -0.77 20.78
N PRO A 67 -25.80 -0.62 20.71
CA PRO A 67 -26.72 -1.72 20.95
C PRO A 67 -26.70 -2.71 19.79
N ARG A 68 -27.10 -3.95 20.07
CA ARG A 68 -27.22 -4.98 19.02
C ARG A 68 -28.26 -4.59 17.97
N ASN A 69 -29.43 -4.17 18.46
CA ASN A 69 -30.63 -3.82 17.74
C ASN A 69 -31.42 -2.76 18.53
N GLU A 70 -32.54 -2.27 17.98
CA GLU A 70 -33.35 -1.18 18.58
C GLU A 70 -34.00 -1.55 19.93
N GLN A 71 -34.04 -2.83 20.31
CA GLN A 71 -34.75 -3.33 21.48
C GLN A 71 -33.83 -3.59 22.68
N GLU A 72 -32.52 -3.65 22.46
CA GLU A 72 -31.51 -3.96 23.48
C GLU A 72 -30.79 -2.70 23.94
N ALA A 73 -30.55 -2.56 25.24
CA ALA A 73 -29.67 -1.52 25.78
C ALA A 73 -28.21 -1.86 25.46
N SER A 74 -27.37 -0.84 25.24
CA SER A 74 -25.92 -1.03 25.04
C SER A 74 -25.32 -1.72 26.27
N SER A 75 -24.93 -2.98 26.10
CA SER A 75 -24.48 -3.81 27.22
C SER A 75 -23.48 -4.93 26.85
N GLU A 76 -23.18 -5.12 25.56
CA GLU A 76 -22.05 -5.95 25.09
C GLU A 76 -21.09 -5.14 24.19
N ASP A 77 -19.85 -5.62 24.06
CA ASP A 77 -18.80 -5.08 23.18
C ASP A 77 -19.07 -5.37 21.69
N PHE A 78 -20.23 -4.93 21.20
CA PHE A 78 -20.61 -5.10 19.80
C PHE A 78 -19.76 -4.24 18.86
N GLY A 79 -19.30 -3.07 19.31
CA GLY A 79 -18.39 -2.27 18.51
C GLY A 79 -17.01 -2.92 18.36
N GLY A 80 -16.46 -3.56 19.40
CA GLY A 80 -15.25 -4.39 19.26
C GLY A 80 -15.43 -5.52 18.24
N ARG A 81 -16.57 -6.23 18.28
CA ARG A 81 -16.90 -7.26 17.27
C ARG A 81 -17.03 -6.70 15.85
N LEU A 82 -17.52 -5.47 15.66
CA LEU A 82 -17.51 -4.82 14.35
C LEU A 82 -16.10 -4.49 13.89
N LEU A 83 -15.22 -4.04 14.80
CA LEU A 83 -13.83 -3.76 14.47
C LEU A 83 -13.10 -5.03 14.02
N ASP A 84 -13.30 -6.15 14.72
CA ASP A 84 -12.82 -7.48 14.31
C ASP A 84 -13.32 -7.86 12.91
N HIS A 85 -14.61 -7.64 12.64
CA HIS A 85 -15.21 -7.94 11.34
C HIS A 85 -14.63 -7.08 10.21
N ILE A 86 -14.47 -5.77 10.43
CA ILE A 86 -13.84 -4.87 9.46
C ILE A 86 -12.41 -5.30 9.16
N HIS A 87 -11.65 -5.67 10.21
CA HIS A 87 -10.29 -6.16 10.05
C HIS A 87 -10.23 -7.45 9.21
N ALA A 88 -11.17 -8.39 9.45
CA ALA A 88 -11.29 -9.59 8.63
C ALA A 88 -11.68 -9.28 7.17
N LEU A 89 -12.56 -8.30 6.93
CA LEU A 89 -12.92 -7.87 5.58
C LEU A 89 -11.72 -7.31 4.81
N ASN A 90 -10.82 -6.58 5.48
CA ASN A 90 -9.58 -6.04 4.89
C ASN A 90 -8.57 -7.12 4.47
N ALA A 91 -8.76 -8.39 4.83
CA ALA A 91 -7.96 -9.49 4.26
C ALA A 91 -8.23 -9.70 2.76
N ARG A 92 -9.33 -9.15 2.22
CA ARG A 92 -9.63 -9.17 0.80
C ARG A 92 -8.91 -8.05 0.08
N SER A 93 -8.27 -8.37 -1.04
CA SER A 93 -7.49 -7.41 -1.84
C SER A 93 -8.29 -6.23 -2.41
N ASP A 94 -9.62 -6.36 -2.52
CA ASP A 94 -10.53 -5.33 -3.04
C ASP A 94 -11.17 -4.46 -1.95
N VAL A 95 -10.82 -4.66 -0.68
CA VAL A 95 -11.38 -3.95 0.48
C VAL A 95 -10.26 -3.26 1.26
N ARG A 96 -10.42 -1.96 1.52
CA ARG A 96 -9.49 -1.19 2.34
C ARG A 96 -10.24 -0.15 3.15
N ILE A 97 -10.76 -0.59 4.29
CA ILE A 97 -11.52 0.21 5.24
C ILE A 97 -10.60 0.63 6.38
N ARG A 98 -10.49 1.94 6.61
CA ARG A 98 -9.82 2.51 7.78
C ARG A 98 -10.86 2.84 8.85
N VAL A 99 -10.51 2.67 10.13
CA VAL A 99 -11.41 2.90 11.26
C VAL A 99 -10.83 3.95 12.20
N ILE A 100 -11.66 4.92 12.58
CA ILE A 100 -11.43 5.78 13.74
C ILE A 100 -12.48 5.41 14.79
N VAL A 101 -12.03 4.91 15.93
CA VAL A 101 -12.93 4.66 17.05
C VAL A 101 -13.29 5.99 17.71
N VAL A 102 -14.57 6.22 17.99
CA VAL A 102 -15.08 7.42 18.65
C VAL A 102 -15.65 7.02 20.00
N SER A 103 -14.89 7.20 21.08
CA SER A 103 -15.25 6.67 22.40
C SER A 103 -15.40 7.76 23.46
N GLY A 104 -16.41 7.64 24.32
CA GLY A 104 -16.67 8.56 25.43
C GLY A 104 -16.07 8.17 26.78
N GLN A 105 -15.52 6.96 26.91
CA GLN A 105 -14.87 6.46 28.12
C GLN A 105 -13.45 6.00 27.79
N ASP A 106 -12.52 6.11 28.74
CA ASP A 106 -11.19 5.50 28.65
C ASP A 106 -11.38 3.99 28.46
N THR A 107 -11.42 3.57 27.18
CA THR A 107 -11.45 2.18 26.71
C THR A 107 -12.17 1.24 27.68
N ALA A 108 -13.49 1.36 27.71
CA ALA A 108 -14.33 0.44 28.47
C ALA A 108 -13.90 -1.00 28.12
N ILE A 109 -13.55 -1.76 29.16
CA ILE A 109 -13.00 -3.12 29.12
C ILE A 109 -11.49 -3.20 28.79
N GLY A 110 -10.62 -2.62 29.62
CA GLY A 110 -9.25 -3.16 29.85
C GLY A 110 -8.23 -3.17 28.70
N TRP A 111 -8.53 -2.57 27.55
CA TRP A 111 -7.60 -2.43 26.43
C TRP A 111 -7.03 -1.03 26.40
N SER A 112 -5.72 -0.84 26.58
CA SER A 112 -5.14 0.49 26.31
C SER A 112 -5.26 0.82 24.82
N ALA A 113 -5.33 2.12 24.48
CA ALA A 113 -5.34 2.57 23.09
C ALA A 113 -4.17 1.99 22.27
N GLU A 114 -2.99 1.89 22.88
CA GLU A 114 -1.82 1.23 22.29
C GLU A 114 -2.04 -0.26 22.00
N ARG A 115 -2.70 -1.00 22.91
CA ARG A 115 -2.97 -2.43 22.72
C ARG A 115 -3.97 -2.64 21.58
N MET A 116 -4.97 -1.77 21.46
CA MET A 116 -5.94 -1.82 20.37
C MET A 116 -5.28 -1.53 19.02
N LEU A 117 -4.47 -0.46 18.94
CA LEU A 117 -3.69 -0.13 17.74
C LEU A 117 -2.79 -1.30 17.30
N LYS A 118 -2.12 -1.98 18.23
CA LYS A 118 -1.30 -3.16 17.94
C LYS A 118 -2.09 -4.37 17.44
N SER A 119 -3.36 -4.49 17.83
CA SER A 119 -4.20 -5.64 17.49
C SER A 119 -4.89 -5.50 16.13
N PHE A 120 -4.98 -4.28 15.60
CA PHE A 120 -5.65 -3.97 14.34
C PHE A 120 -4.74 -3.15 13.40
N PRO A 121 -3.57 -3.69 13.01
CA PRO A 121 -2.65 -3.00 12.12
C PRO A 121 -3.36 -2.64 10.80
N ASP A 122 -3.06 -1.45 10.28
CA ASP A 122 -3.56 -0.90 9.01
C ASP A 122 -5.08 -0.73 8.89
N THR A 123 -5.85 -1.21 9.86
CA THR A 123 -7.31 -1.07 9.96
C THR A 123 -7.66 0.04 10.94
N LEU A 124 -7.15 -0.01 12.18
CA LEU A 124 -7.40 1.04 13.17
C LEU A 124 -6.39 2.17 13.02
N VAL A 125 -6.89 3.38 12.76
CA VAL A 125 -6.09 4.60 12.62
C VAL A 125 -5.82 5.24 13.98
N GLY A 126 -6.83 5.19 14.85
CA GLY A 126 -6.75 5.77 16.16
C GLY A 126 -8.09 5.85 16.87
N ILE A 127 -8.04 6.44 18.06
CA ILE A 127 -9.19 6.63 18.94
C ILE A 127 -9.37 8.13 19.15
N ALA A 128 -10.55 8.64 18.85
CA ALA A 128 -10.97 10.01 19.10
C ALA A 128 -11.88 10.04 20.33
N GLU A 129 -11.53 10.86 21.32
CA GLU A 129 -12.31 10.97 22.56
C GLU A 129 -13.51 11.89 22.36
N LYS A 130 -14.73 11.42 22.66
CA LYS A 130 -15.97 12.22 22.50
C LYS A 130 -15.92 13.53 23.29
N ARG A 131 -15.29 13.54 24.48
CA ARG A 131 -15.15 14.73 25.33
C ARG A 131 -14.31 15.86 24.70
N SER A 132 -13.43 15.52 23.77
CA SER A 132 -12.52 16.46 23.10
C SER A 132 -12.50 16.24 21.59
N ILE A 133 -13.66 15.87 21.03
CA ILE A 133 -13.77 15.36 19.67
C ILE A 133 -13.14 16.29 18.64
N ASP A 134 -13.32 17.62 18.75
CA ASP A 134 -12.72 18.62 17.86
C ASP A 134 -11.19 18.47 17.75
N ARG A 135 -10.51 18.23 18.88
CA ARG A 135 -9.04 18.11 18.88
C ARG A 135 -8.61 16.69 18.50
N SER A 136 -9.16 15.68 19.16
CA SER A 136 -8.72 14.30 18.99
C SER A 136 -9.05 13.76 17.60
N LEU A 137 -10.15 14.21 16.99
CA LEU A 137 -10.51 13.87 15.62
C LEU A 137 -9.49 14.44 14.64
N VAL A 138 -9.11 15.72 14.75
CA VAL A 138 -8.07 16.31 13.90
C VAL A 138 -6.76 15.53 13.99
N GLU A 139 -6.33 15.17 15.20
CA GLU A 139 -5.13 14.36 15.42
C GLU A 139 -5.23 12.96 14.76
N GLN A 140 -6.40 12.33 14.75
CA GLN A 140 -6.60 11.04 14.08
C GLN A 140 -6.76 11.18 12.56
N LEU A 141 -7.41 12.24 12.08
CA LEU A 141 -7.55 12.54 10.65
C LEU A 141 -6.18 12.80 10.02
N GLN A 142 -5.28 13.49 10.72
CA GLN A 142 -3.88 13.63 10.29
C GLN A 142 -3.15 12.28 10.15
N LYS A 143 -3.62 11.21 10.80
CA LYS A 143 -3.09 9.85 10.63
C LYS A 143 -3.79 9.06 9.52
N LEU A 144 -4.96 9.48 9.04
CA LEU A 144 -5.59 8.88 7.86
C LEU A 144 -4.79 9.15 6.60
N ASP A 145 -4.26 10.38 6.50
CA ASP A 145 -3.40 10.83 5.41
C ASP A 145 -1.95 10.34 5.57
N ARG A 146 -1.62 9.64 6.67
CA ARG A 146 -0.31 9.02 6.84
C ARG A 146 -0.22 7.78 5.99
N ASP A 147 0.58 7.91 4.95
CA ASP A 147 1.15 6.81 4.21
C ASP A 147 2.33 6.24 5.03
N PRO A 148 2.18 5.06 5.66
CA PRO A 148 3.20 4.51 6.56
C PRO A 148 4.53 4.27 5.86
N LEU A 149 4.51 3.93 4.57
CA LEU A 149 5.73 3.75 3.78
C LEU A 149 6.40 5.09 3.52
N ARG A 150 5.62 6.11 3.18
CA ARG A 150 6.14 7.48 3.01
C ARG A 150 6.72 8.04 4.30
N ASP A 151 6.07 7.82 5.43
CA ASP A 151 6.54 8.25 6.75
C ASP A 151 7.86 7.57 7.09
N ALA A 152 7.95 6.24 6.93
CA ALA A 152 9.18 5.49 7.13
C ALA A 152 10.31 5.98 6.20
N LEU A 153 10.02 6.30 4.94
CA LEU A 153 10.99 6.90 4.02
C LEU A 153 11.48 8.27 4.50
N CYS A 154 10.59 9.11 5.03
CA CYS A 154 10.95 10.41 5.59
C CYS A 154 11.81 10.27 6.86
N GLU A 155 11.44 9.36 7.76
CA GLU A 155 12.16 9.09 9.00
C GLU A 155 13.58 8.57 8.74
N LEU A 156 13.73 7.67 7.76
CA LEU A 156 15.02 7.16 7.31
C LEU A 156 15.82 8.15 6.46
N GLN A 157 15.30 9.38 6.26
CA GLN A 157 15.89 10.42 5.40
C GLN A 157 16.24 9.92 4.00
N SER A 158 15.40 9.05 3.45
CA SER A 158 15.64 8.42 2.16
C SER A 158 15.51 9.43 1.03
N ASP A 159 16.45 9.43 0.11
CA ASP A 159 16.45 10.31 -1.06
C ASP A 159 15.43 9.91 -2.14
N ILE A 160 14.67 8.84 -1.91
CA ILE A 160 13.65 8.35 -2.85
C ILE A 160 12.23 8.86 -2.56
N VAL A 161 12.02 9.63 -1.48
CA VAL A 161 10.68 10.18 -1.13
C VAL A 161 10.06 10.95 -2.30
N GLY A 162 10.86 11.75 -3.02
CA GLY A 162 10.35 12.50 -4.17
C GLY A 162 9.86 11.60 -5.31
N PHE A 163 10.56 10.49 -5.57
CA PHE A 163 10.12 9.51 -6.57
C PHE A 163 8.89 8.74 -6.11
N TYR A 164 8.82 8.42 -4.81
CA TYR A 164 7.67 7.79 -4.18
C TYR A 164 6.41 8.66 -4.38
N ASP A 165 6.50 9.95 -4.07
CA ASP A 165 5.38 10.88 -4.20
C ASP A 165 4.85 10.91 -5.65
N THR A 166 5.72 10.89 -6.66
CA THR A 166 5.28 10.78 -8.06
C THR A 166 4.63 9.44 -8.37
N VAL A 167 5.18 8.31 -7.91
CA VAL A 167 4.64 6.97 -8.18
C VAL A 167 3.21 6.83 -7.68
N PHE A 168 2.92 7.37 -6.49
CA PHE A 168 1.61 7.30 -5.84
C PHE A 168 0.70 8.50 -6.15
N ASP A 169 1.13 9.46 -6.98
CA ASP A 169 0.27 10.54 -7.47
C ASP A 169 -0.62 10.04 -8.62
N PRO A 170 -1.95 9.94 -8.43
CA PRO A 170 -2.87 9.50 -9.48
C PRO A 170 -2.99 10.52 -10.63
N THR A 171 -2.53 11.76 -10.44
CA THR A 171 -2.55 12.82 -11.46
C THR A 171 -1.28 12.85 -12.31
N ALA A 172 -0.20 12.20 -11.88
CA ALA A 172 1.03 12.08 -12.63
C ALA A 172 0.86 11.19 -13.87
N ARG A 173 1.61 11.47 -14.94
CA ARG A 173 1.51 10.66 -16.16
C ARG A 173 2.12 9.28 -15.90
N ILE A 174 1.51 8.21 -16.42
CA ILE A 174 2.01 6.83 -16.24
C ILE A 174 3.48 6.66 -16.62
N ARG A 175 3.95 7.38 -17.65
CA ARG A 175 5.37 7.38 -18.04
C ARG A 175 6.30 7.97 -16.96
N GLU A 176 5.88 9.04 -16.30
CA GLU A 176 6.62 9.68 -15.21
C GLU A 176 6.64 8.75 -13.99
N ARG A 177 5.48 8.19 -13.64
CA ARG A 177 5.33 7.21 -12.57
C ARG A 177 6.23 5.99 -12.78
N LEU A 178 6.30 5.46 -14.00
CA LEU A 178 7.18 4.34 -14.35
C LEU A 178 8.67 4.69 -14.31
N ALA A 179 9.02 5.92 -14.72
CA ALA A 179 10.40 6.39 -14.64
C ALA A 179 10.86 6.49 -13.18
N ASP A 180 10.02 7.05 -12.32
CA ASP A 180 10.32 7.23 -10.89
C ASP A 180 10.29 5.89 -10.14
N ALA A 181 9.40 4.97 -10.48
CA ALA A 181 9.45 3.59 -9.99
C ALA A 181 10.78 2.91 -10.34
N CYS A 182 11.32 3.16 -11.53
CA CYS A 182 12.64 2.66 -11.91
C CYS A 182 13.77 3.35 -11.14
N SER A 183 13.65 4.65 -10.85
CA SER A 183 14.63 5.38 -10.03
C SER A 183 14.70 4.84 -8.61
N ILE A 184 13.54 4.54 -8.00
CA ILE A 184 13.44 3.83 -6.72
C ILE A 184 14.19 2.51 -6.82
N ALA A 185 13.81 1.65 -7.77
CA ALA A 185 14.42 0.35 -8.03
C ALA A 185 15.96 0.39 -8.16
N ILE A 186 16.47 1.31 -8.97
CA ILE A 186 17.90 1.55 -9.15
C ILE A 186 18.56 1.90 -7.82
N ARG A 187 17.96 2.81 -7.04
CA ARG A 187 18.50 3.23 -5.75
C ARG A 187 18.58 2.06 -4.76
N LEU A 188 17.54 1.23 -4.68
CA LEU A 188 17.54 0.05 -3.80
C LEU A 188 18.67 -0.93 -4.18
N LEU A 189 18.86 -1.18 -5.48
CA LEU A 189 19.91 -2.06 -6.00
C LEU A 189 21.31 -1.53 -5.76
N ARG A 190 21.51 -0.22 -5.86
CA ARG A 190 22.79 0.40 -5.57
C ARG A 190 23.20 0.17 -4.12
N ASN A 191 22.27 0.35 -3.19
CA ASN A 191 22.51 0.10 -1.77
C ASN A 191 22.82 -1.38 -1.52
N GLU A 192 22.06 -2.29 -2.12
CA GLU A 192 22.35 -3.73 -2.03
C GLU A 192 23.72 -4.10 -2.59
N MET A 193 24.10 -3.54 -3.75
CA MET A 193 25.38 -3.81 -4.39
C MET A 193 26.56 -3.23 -3.61
N ASP A 194 26.46 -2.00 -3.11
CA ASP A 194 27.47 -1.37 -2.27
C ASP A 194 27.72 -2.20 -1.01
N HIS A 195 26.64 -2.62 -0.34
CA HIS A 195 26.71 -3.48 0.83
C HIS A 195 27.29 -4.87 0.49
N PHE A 196 26.87 -5.47 -0.62
CA PHE A 196 27.37 -6.79 -1.04
C PHE A 196 28.86 -6.79 -1.39
N LEU A 197 29.33 -5.73 -2.06
CA LEU A 197 30.74 -5.57 -2.39
C LEU A 197 31.57 -5.01 -1.23
N ASP A 198 30.92 -4.78 -0.08
CA ASP A 198 31.49 -4.18 1.12
C ASP A 198 32.29 -2.91 0.83
N LYS A 199 31.75 -2.08 -0.09
CA LYS A 199 32.38 -0.86 -0.54
C LYS A 199 31.34 0.17 -0.95
N LEU A 200 31.26 1.24 -0.18
CA LEU A 200 30.40 2.38 -0.48
C LEU A 200 30.79 3.00 -1.83
N GLY A 201 29.80 3.24 -2.70
CA GLY A 201 30.00 3.78 -4.04
C GLY A 201 30.43 2.76 -5.11
N ALA A 202 30.53 1.47 -4.78
CA ALA A 202 30.89 0.45 -5.76
C ALA A 202 29.89 0.35 -6.94
N SER A 203 28.64 0.74 -6.70
CA SER A 203 27.55 0.76 -7.67
C SER A 203 27.50 2.02 -8.56
N GLU A 204 28.31 3.06 -8.29
CA GLU A 204 28.32 4.31 -9.09
C GLU A 204 28.48 4.09 -10.60
N PRO A 205 29.34 3.18 -11.09
CA PRO A 205 29.45 2.93 -12.52
C PRO A 205 28.17 2.42 -13.18
N LEU A 206 27.22 1.91 -12.39
CA LEU A 206 25.95 1.34 -12.84
C LEU A 206 24.75 2.20 -12.40
N ALA A 207 24.99 3.45 -12.00
CA ALA A 207 23.99 4.28 -11.32
C ALA A 207 22.69 4.49 -12.11
N ASP A 208 22.70 4.34 -13.44
CA ASP A 208 21.52 4.47 -14.30
C ASP A 208 21.18 3.20 -15.10
N ASP A 209 21.89 2.09 -14.84
CA ASP A 209 21.78 0.85 -15.61
C ASP A 209 21.08 -0.24 -14.80
N LEU A 210 19.75 -0.13 -14.74
CA LEU A 210 18.89 -1.09 -14.09
C LEU A 210 19.13 -2.55 -14.57
N PRO A 211 19.22 -2.85 -15.89
CA PRO A 211 19.56 -4.19 -16.37
C PRO A 211 20.88 -4.75 -15.81
N SER A 212 21.94 -3.95 -15.78
CA SER A 212 23.23 -4.39 -15.24
C SER A 212 23.18 -4.58 -13.72
N LEU A 213 22.48 -3.70 -12.99
CA LEU A 213 22.27 -3.86 -11.55
C LEU A 213 21.49 -5.13 -11.22
N ILE A 214 20.42 -5.43 -11.97
CA ILE A 214 19.67 -6.70 -11.84
C ILE A 214 20.60 -7.89 -12.03
N LYS A 215 21.46 -7.86 -13.06
CA LYS A 215 22.43 -8.93 -13.33
C LYS A 215 23.41 -9.13 -12.16
N GLN A 216 23.88 -8.04 -11.53
CA GLN A 216 24.79 -8.14 -10.38
C GLN A 216 24.11 -8.79 -9.18
N VAL A 217 22.89 -8.38 -8.83
CA VAL A 217 22.16 -9.00 -7.71
C VAL A 217 21.81 -10.47 -8.03
N ARG A 218 21.46 -10.78 -9.28
CA ARG A 218 21.23 -12.19 -9.69
C ARG A 218 22.43 -13.09 -9.50
N ASN A 219 23.66 -12.56 -9.58
CA ASN A 219 24.87 -13.34 -9.32
C ASN A 219 24.98 -13.83 -7.88
N ARG A 220 24.15 -13.34 -6.96
CA ARG A 220 24.07 -13.82 -5.58
C ARG A 220 23.35 -15.17 -5.46
N PHE A 221 22.46 -15.50 -6.39
CA PHE A 221 21.75 -16.76 -6.35
C PHE A 221 22.62 -17.90 -6.88
N ALA A 222 22.44 -19.08 -6.28
CA ALA A 222 23.06 -20.31 -6.74
C ALA A 222 22.64 -20.57 -8.19
N LYS A 223 23.58 -21.07 -9.00
CA LYS A 223 23.26 -21.53 -10.35
C LYS A 223 22.35 -22.75 -10.26
N GLN A 224 21.32 -22.77 -11.08
CA GLN A 224 20.44 -23.90 -11.24
C GLN A 224 20.39 -24.32 -12.70
N THR A 225 20.37 -25.63 -12.93
CA THR A 225 20.13 -26.19 -14.25
C THR A 225 18.64 -26.31 -14.46
N ILE A 226 18.10 -25.49 -15.37
CA ILE A 226 16.70 -25.54 -15.76
C ILE A 226 16.58 -26.38 -17.02
N LYS A 227 15.71 -27.41 -16.97
CA LYS A 227 15.30 -28.16 -18.16
C LYS A 227 14.15 -27.45 -18.84
N ARG A 228 14.36 -27.04 -20.09
CA ARG A 228 13.29 -26.52 -20.96
C ARG A 228 12.36 -27.65 -21.39
N ARG A 229 11.16 -27.27 -21.85
CA ARG A 229 10.19 -28.19 -22.48
C ARG A 229 10.74 -28.91 -23.71
N ASP A 230 11.74 -28.35 -24.39
CA ASP A 230 12.43 -28.96 -25.52
C ASP A 230 13.56 -29.93 -25.11
N GLY A 231 13.72 -30.18 -23.80
CA GLY A 231 14.73 -31.07 -23.24
C GLY A 231 16.13 -30.46 -23.11
N ARG A 232 16.34 -29.20 -23.53
CA ARG A 232 17.63 -28.53 -23.38
C ARG A 232 17.81 -28.01 -21.96
N GLU A 233 18.99 -28.24 -21.42
CA GLU A 233 19.42 -27.70 -20.14
C GLU A 233 20.05 -26.32 -20.36
N PHE A 234 19.67 -25.35 -19.54
CA PHE A 234 20.37 -24.07 -19.44
C PHE A 234 20.64 -23.74 -17.98
N GLU A 235 21.82 -23.19 -17.71
CA GLU A 235 22.13 -22.64 -16.39
C GLU A 235 21.47 -21.28 -16.26
N ASP A 236 20.65 -21.12 -15.22
CA ASP A 236 20.14 -19.82 -14.81
C ASP A 236 20.34 -19.60 -13.32
N ARG A 237 20.43 -18.33 -12.93
CA ARG A 237 20.46 -17.92 -11.53
C ARG A 237 19.09 -17.35 -11.21
N PHE A 238 18.20 -18.20 -10.73
CA PHE A 238 16.84 -17.84 -10.36
C PHE A 238 16.64 -17.95 -8.85
N VAL A 239 15.65 -17.21 -8.36
CA VAL A 239 15.19 -17.26 -6.97
C VAL A 239 14.47 -18.58 -6.79
N SER A 240 15.14 -19.57 -6.23
CA SER A 240 14.51 -20.83 -5.88
C SER A 240 14.56 -20.98 -4.37
N ALA A 241 13.39 -21.01 -3.74
CA ALA A 241 13.28 -21.25 -2.30
C ALA A 241 13.94 -22.58 -1.88
N ALA A 242 14.07 -23.54 -2.81
CA ALA A 242 14.75 -24.81 -2.57
C ALA A 242 16.29 -24.69 -2.49
N ALA A 243 16.88 -23.57 -2.90
CA ALA A 243 18.34 -23.34 -2.89
C ALA A 243 18.82 -22.57 -1.64
N ILE A 244 17.96 -22.38 -0.65
CA ILE A 244 18.31 -21.67 0.59
C ILE A 244 19.05 -22.65 1.52
N GLU A 245 20.38 -22.67 1.46
CA GLU A 245 21.21 -23.24 2.53
C GLU A 245 21.14 -22.34 3.77
N HIS A 246 21.05 -22.93 4.97
CA HIS A 246 20.79 -22.26 6.25
C HIS A 246 21.39 -20.83 6.39
N GLY A 247 20.51 -19.83 6.34
CA GLY A 247 20.80 -18.39 6.44
C GLY A 247 19.50 -17.58 6.53
N THR A 248 19.58 -16.24 6.71
CA THR A 248 18.42 -15.35 6.92
C THR A 248 17.45 -15.35 5.73
N TRP A 249 16.48 -16.27 5.80
CA TRP A 249 15.44 -16.52 4.78
C TRP A 249 14.74 -15.23 4.30
N GLU A 250 14.51 -14.29 5.19
CA GLU A 250 13.88 -12.99 4.91
C GLU A 250 14.70 -12.15 3.92
N ALA A 251 16.02 -12.10 4.09
CA ALA A 251 16.90 -11.36 3.18
C ALA A 251 17.00 -12.06 1.81
N PHE A 252 16.82 -13.38 1.76
CA PHE A 252 16.76 -14.10 0.49
C PHE A 252 15.46 -13.81 -0.25
N LEU A 253 14.32 -13.86 0.46
CA LEU A 253 13.01 -13.55 -0.10
C LEU A 253 12.96 -12.13 -0.64
N TRP A 254 13.38 -11.14 0.16
CA TRP A 254 13.42 -9.75 -0.29
C TRP A 254 14.23 -9.59 -1.59
N ARG A 255 15.44 -10.16 -1.67
CA ARG A 255 16.26 -10.11 -2.91
C ARG A 255 15.55 -10.75 -4.08
N GLY A 256 14.81 -11.83 -3.82
CA GLY A 256 14.08 -12.56 -4.83
C GLY A 256 12.92 -11.76 -5.40
N THR A 257 12.03 -11.32 -4.51
CA THR A 257 10.94 -10.38 -4.77
C THR A 257 11.45 -9.14 -5.49
N MET A 258 12.57 -8.58 -5.04
CA MET A 258 13.23 -7.47 -5.70
C MET A 258 13.57 -7.81 -7.15
N VAL A 259 14.30 -8.89 -7.44
CA VAL A 259 14.64 -9.26 -8.83
C VAL A 259 13.40 -9.46 -9.72
N GLU A 260 12.33 -10.08 -9.22
CA GLU A 260 11.09 -10.30 -9.98
C GLU A 260 10.37 -8.99 -10.31
N HIS A 261 10.22 -8.10 -9.33
CA HIS A 261 9.63 -6.79 -9.52
C HIS A 261 10.45 -5.91 -10.45
N LEU A 262 11.78 -5.96 -10.36
CA LEU A 262 12.67 -5.20 -11.23
C LEU A 262 12.59 -5.68 -12.68
N TYR A 263 12.48 -6.98 -12.92
CA TYR A 263 12.22 -7.51 -14.26
C TYR A 263 10.90 -6.99 -14.81
N THR A 264 9.86 -6.96 -13.97
CA THR A 264 8.54 -6.45 -14.33
C THR A 264 8.59 -4.96 -14.66
N LEU A 265 9.21 -4.13 -13.81
CA LEU A 265 9.39 -2.69 -14.03
C LEU A 265 10.22 -2.40 -15.29
N ASN A 266 11.31 -3.15 -15.51
CA ASN A 266 12.14 -2.99 -16.69
C ASN A 266 11.42 -3.42 -17.98
N ALA A 267 10.61 -4.48 -17.94
CA ALA A 267 9.78 -4.90 -19.07
C ALA A 267 8.77 -3.80 -19.41
N TYR A 268 8.02 -3.30 -18.41
CA TYR A 268 7.10 -2.20 -18.62
C TYR A 268 7.81 -0.96 -19.17
N ARG A 269 8.97 -0.56 -18.63
CA ARG A 269 9.71 0.60 -19.13
C ARG A 269 10.07 0.47 -20.60
N ASN A 270 10.56 -0.70 -21.04
CA ASN A 270 10.96 -0.91 -22.43
C ASN A 270 9.76 -1.04 -23.37
N ASP A 271 8.66 -1.63 -22.92
CA ASP A 271 7.43 -1.76 -23.72
C ASP A 271 6.68 -0.41 -23.83
N TYR A 272 6.72 0.42 -22.79
CA TYR A 272 6.09 1.75 -22.76
C TYR A 272 6.95 2.86 -23.38
N VAL A 273 8.28 2.74 -23.32
CA VAL A 273 9.20 3.55 -24.12
C VAL A 273 9.21 2.95 -25.51
N HIS A 274 8.18 3.25 -26.31
CA HIS A 274 8.06 2.78 -27.68
C HIS A 274 9.41 2.79 -28.42
N VAL A 275 10.00 1.61 -28.63
CA VAL A 275 10.60 1.28 -29.92
C VAL A 275 9.53 1.64 -30.95
N LYS A 276 9.89 2.30 -32.06
CA LYS A 276 8.97 2.74 -33.14
C LYS A 276 8.21 1.58 -33.82
N ALA A 277 7.47 0.77 -33.09
CA ALA A 277 6.67 -0.34 -33.56
C ALA A 277 5.20 0.11 -33.44
N LYS A 278 4.60 0.42 -34.59
CA LYS A 278 3.15 0.59 -34.71
C LYS A 278 2.50 -0.76 -34.37
N PRO A 279 1.62 -0.86 -33.35
CA PRO A 279 1.14 -2.17 -32.93
C PRO A 279 -0.06 -2.69 -33.73
N PHE A 280 -0.60 -1.95 -34.71
CA PHE A 280 -1.80 -2.37 -35.43
C PHE A 280 -1.76 -2.01 -36.93
N GLU A 281 -1.22 -2.93 -37.73
CA GLU A 281 -1.70 -3.16 -39.10
C GLU A 281 -2.40 -4.53 -39.10
N SER A 282 -3.63 -4.58 -38.58
CA SER A 282 -4.51 -5.73 -38.79
C SER A 282 -5.45 -5.44 -39.96
N ASN A 283 -5.59 -6.39 -40.88
CA ASN A 283 -6.51 -6.36 -42.01
C ASN A 283 -7.92 -5.92 -41.57
N ARG A 284 -8.47 -4.91 -42.27
CA ARG A 284 -9.69 -4.16 -41.94
C ARG A 284 -11.01 -4.95 -42.00
N ASP A 285 -11.01 -6.22 -42.37
CA ASP A 285 -12.25 -6.77 -42.95
C ASP A 285 -13.18 -7.54 -42.00
N LYS A 286 -12.90 -7.70 -40.69
CA LYS A 286 -13.81 -8.43 -39.78
C LYS A 286 -13.78 -8.01 -38.30
N ALA A 287 -13.95 -6.73 -37.99
CA ALA A 287 -14.08 -6.26 -36.60
C ALA A 287 -15.35 -5.44 -36.40
N ASP A 288 -16.51 -6.02 -36.69
CA ASP A 288 -17.80 -5.40 -36.43
C ASP A 288 -18.43 -5.93 -35.14
N THR A 289 -18.89 -4.97 -34.31
CA THR A 289 -19.89 -5.05 -33.22
C THR A 289 -19.46 -5.26 -31.75
N TRP A 290 -18.27 -4.80 -31.34
CA TRP A 290 -18.03 -4.49 -29.92
C TRP A 290 -17.60 -3.03 -29.75
N GLU A 291 -18.53 -2.15 -29.38
CA GLU A 291 -18.23 -0.78 -28.99
C GLU A 291 -17.74 -0.77 -27.54
N ILE A 292 -16.43 -0.67 -27.35
CA ILE A 292 -15.83 -0.52 -26.02
C ILE A 292 -16.23 0.86 -25.47
N PRO A 293 -16.76 0.96 -24.22
CA PRO A 293 -17.11 2.25 -23.63
C PRO A 293 -15.95 3.24 -23.67
N THR A 294 -16.23 4.50 -24.02
CA THR A 294 -15.19 5.55 -24.18
C THR A 294 -14.31 5.69 -22.94
N ALA A 295 -14.89 5.61 -21.74
CA ALA A 295 -14.14 5.68 -20.48
C ALA A 295 -13.16 4.50 -20.32
N THR A 296 -13.54 3.29 -20.73
CA THR A 296 -12.67 2.11 -20.72
C THR A 296 -11.56 2.23 -21.77
N LEU A 297 -11.89 2.69 -22.98
CA LEU A 297 -10.89 3.01 -24.00
C LEU A 297 -9.91 4.08 -23.52
N GLN A 298 -10.39 5.08 -22.78
CA GLN A 298 -9.59 6.18 -22.28
C GLN A 298 -8.71 5.74 -21.11
N SER A 299 -9.22 4.94 -20.17
CA SER A 299 -8.46 4.31 -19.09
C SER A 299 -7.36 3.38 -19.63
N VAL A 300 -7.65 2.60 -20.68
CA VAL A 300 -6.67 1.75 -21.38
C VAL A 300 -5.65 2.60 -22.15
N LYS A 301 -6.09 3.67 -22.83
CA LYS A 301 -5.18 4.63 -23.51
C LYS A 301 -4.30 5.39 -22.52
N ASN A 302 -4.82 5.66 -21.32
CA ASN A 302 -4.13 6.41 -20.27
C ASN A 302 -3.23 5.50 -19.42
N GLY A 303 -3.44 4.18 -19.44
CA GLY A 303 -2.63 3.22 -18.69
C GLY A 303 -2.91 3.18 -17.19
N GLU A 304 -4.12 3.54 -16.74
CA GLU A 304 -4.46 3.65 -15.30
C GLU A 304 -4.24 2.34 -14.53
N ARG A 305 -4.60 1.20 -15.14
CA ARG A 305 -4.32 -0.14 -14.58
C ARG A 305 -2.82 -0.41 -14.44
N LEU A 306 -2.00 0.11 -15.36
CA LEU A 306 -0.54 0.02 -15.24
C LEU A 306 -0.04 0.88 -14.07
N GLY A 307 -0.62 2.06 -13.86
CA GLY A 307 -0.33 2.89 -12.67
C GLY A 307 -0.57 2.14 -11.37
N GLN A 308 -1.72 1.47 -11.23
CA GLN A 308 -2.04 0.64 -10.05
C GLN A 308 -1.07 -0.53 -9.88
N VAL A 309 -0.68 -1.20 -10.98
CA VAL A 309 0.31 -2.28 -10.92
C VAL A 309 1.68 -1.75 -10.49
N ILE A 310 2.09 -0.57 -10.97
CA ILE A 310 3.34 0.08 -10.55
C ILE A 310 3.30 0.42 -9.05
N GLU A 311 2.20 1.00 -8.56
CA GLU A 311 2.01 1.29 -7.12
C GLU A 311 2.19 0.03 -6.27
N LEU A 312 1.51 -1.07 -6.64
CA LEU A 312 1.60 -2.34 -5.93
C LEU A 312 3.03 -2.88 -5.91
N ILE A 313 3.70 -2.89 -7.07
CA ILE A 313 5.09 -3.35 -7.18
C ILE A 313 6.02 -2.51 -6.31
N VAL A 314 5.88 -1.18 -6.34
CA VAL A 314 6.73 -0.28 -5.53
C VAL A 314 6.42 -0.41 -4.05
N GLY A 315 5.15 -0.58 -3.67
CA GLY A 315 4.73 -0.85 -2.29
C GLY A 315 5.39 -2.11 -1.75
N GLU A 316 5.23 -3.25 -2.45
CA GLU A 316 5.84 -4.54 -2.05
C GLU A 316 7.37 -4.44 -1.96
N LEU A 317 8.02 -3.76 -2.91
CA LEU A 317 9.47 -3.53 -2.86
C LEU A 317 9.91 -2.78 -1.58
N LEU A 318 9.17 -1.74 -1.20
CA LEU A 318 9.50 -0.89 -0.06
C LEU A 318 9.18 -1.56 1.27
N GLU A 319 8.09 -2.33 1.36
CA GLU A 319 7.74 -3.10 2.55
C GLU A 319 8.87 -4.05 2.98
N TRP A 320 9.50 -4.72 2.01
CA TRP A 320 10.63 -5.58 2.30
C TRP A 320 11.96 -4.82 2.46
N TYR A 321 12.15 -3.73 1.71
CA TYR A 321 13.40 -2.98 1.71
C TYR A 321 13.60 -2.15 2.98
N LEU A 322 12.58 -1.43 3.46
CA LEU A 322 12.76 -0.46 4.55
C LEU A 322 13.26 -1.10 5.84
N PRO A 323 12.74 -2.26 6.30
CA PRO A 323 13.31 -2.95 7.46
C PRO A 323 14.76 -3.37 7.25
N TRP A 324 15.11 -3.88 6.07
CA TRP A 324 16.49 -4.24 5.74
C TRP A 324 17.40 -3.00 5.71
N HIS A 325 16.92 -1.89 5.14
CA HIS A 325 17.67 -0.66 5.05
C HIS A 325 18.02 -0.11 6.44
N GLU A 326 17.03 -0.05 7.32
CA GLU A 326 17.20 0.42 8.70
C GLU A 326 18.12 -0.49 9.51
N GLN A 327 17.91 -1.82 9.45
CA GLN A 327 18.60 -2.75 10.34
C GLN A 327 19.99 -3.17 9.84
N VAL A 328 20.23 -3.09 8.52
CA VAL A 328 21.45 -3.64 7.91
C VAL A 328 22.22 -2.53 7.20
N TYR A 329 21.60 -1.85 6.24
CA TYR A 329 22.32 -0.94 5.36
C TYR A 329 22.79 0.33 6.08
N LEU A 330 21.91 1.01 6.82
CA LEU A 330 22.25 2.24 7.53
C LEU A 330 23.40 2.00 8.53
N PRO A 331 23.34 1.03 9.46
CA PRO A 331 24.45 0.72 10.36
C PRO A 331 25.75 0.39 9.61
N TRP A 332 25.67 -0.36 8.51
CA TRP A 332 26.83 -0.66 7.68
C TRP A 332 27.46 0.59 7.07
N THR A 333 26.66 1.52 6.53
CA THR A 333 27.19 2.78 5.96
C THR A 333 27.83 3.67 7.03
N GLU A 334 27.29 3.70 8.24
CA GLU A 334 27.88 4.42 9.38
C GLU A 334 29.25 3.85 9.74
N ASN A 335 29.37 2.52 9.82
CA ASN A 335 30.64 1.84 10.07
C ASN A 335 31.68 2.12 8.97
N GLN A 336 31.27 2.09 7.70
CA GLN A 336 32.16 2.41 6.57
C GLN A 336 32.65 3.86 6.59
N ARG A 337 31.82 4.81 7.06
CA ARG A 337 32.20 6.22 7.22
C ARG A 337 33.07 6.46 8.46
N GLY A 338 32.82 5.75 9.56
CA GLY A 338 33.60 5.83 10.79
C GLY A 338 34.97 5.16 10.71
N GLY A 339 35.11 4.10 9.91
CA GLY A 339 36.38 3.41 9.66
C GLY A 339 37.33 4.15 8.71
N ALA A 340 36.90 5.27 8.10
CA ALA A 340 37.69 6.11 7.21
C ALA A 340 38.35 7.32 7.93
N SER A 341 38.30 7.37 9.27
CA SER A 341 38.93 8.41 10.09
C SER A 341 40.28 8.01 10.68
#